data_AF-A0A9E9IZI7-F1
#
_entry.id   AF-A0A9E9IZI7-F1
#
_cell.length_a   1.000
_cell.length_b   1.000
_cell.length_c   1.000
_cell.angle_alpha   90.00
_cell.angle_beta   90.00
_cell.angle_gamma   90.00
#
_symmetry.space_group_name_H-M   'P 1'
#
loop_
_entity.id
_entity.type
_entity.pdbx_description
1 polymer ?
#
loop_
_entity_poly.entity_id
_entity_poly.type
_entity_poly.pdbx_seq_one_letter_code
_entity_poly.pdbx_strand_id
1 'polypeptide(L)'
;MPPTSLGTYPGDNQKIDSFDEIRSTSLGSSPGNSNNWQLIGFGSFSPMGKPGQIQTQINDSSTLLGSHPGKQSKLHLEFLHLYFLGGKPSKMIVNCMVSVEVLMFAMLSVAFFSLLERKLMGFSQLRTGPVKMGVKQPLADALKLIGKSEILPEGVVKSLYWLSPVTTFVSSLVFWSLTPIWWDSGSVESMVILLILFSVSIYGVIITGWFSVSKFSLIGCSRAVSQSISYEVGLTLIITSLIGSFSTLSMSPILTSQMIGVWNIFPMGLLLPLTLFTILAELNRSPFDLAEGESELVSGFTVEFGGKGYTIVFMAENLALLFSSLVVGVVFMSGREIGWVVIMIMFVMVRCQLPRLRFDKVMDLFWVKILPLTLTITLITLILTN
;
A
#
# COMPACT_ATOMS: atom_id res chain seq x y z
N MET A 1 8.98 7.88 -59.93
CA MET A 1 8.24 7.14 -60.97
C MET A 1 9.20 6.16 -61.63
N PRO A 2 8.78 4.95 -62.01
CA PRO A 2 7.95 4.01 -61.24
C PRO A 2 8.55 2.55 -61.41
N PRO A 3 7.81 1.42 -61.32
CA PRO A 3 8.23 0.23 -60.57
C PRO A 3 8.27 -1.05 -61.44
N THR A 4 8.66 -2.20 -60.88
CA THR A 4 8.35 -3.56 -61.41
C THR A 4 8.72 -4.57 -60.31
N SER A 5 8.01 -5.65 -60.01
CA SER A 5 6.68 -6.15 -60.39
C SER A 5 6.37 -7.35 -59.47
N LEU A 6 5.10 -7.44 -59.08
CA LEU A 6 4.36 -8.60 -58.57
C LEU A 6 4.94 -9.99 -58.87
N GLY A 7 4.95 -10.84 -57.83
CA GLY A 7 4.85 -12.29 -57.93
C GLY A 7 3.68 -12.76 -57.07
N THR A 8 2.68 -13.36 -57.71
CA THR A 8 1.37 -13.78 -57.18
C THR A 8 1.24 -15.30 -57.02
N TYR A 9 0.61 -15.70 -55.89
CA TYR A 9 -0.27 -16.87 -55.64
C TYR A 9 0.31 -18.31 -55.68
N PRO A 10 -0.38 -19.34 -55.08
CA PRO A 10 -1.75 -19.40 -54.50
C PRO A 10 -1.75 -19.75 -52.98
N GLY A 11 -2.77 -19.51 -52.16
CA GLY A 11 -4.20 -19.68 -52.35
C GLY A 11 -4.64 -20.92 -51.58
N ASP A 12 -4.99 -20.77 -50.30
CA ASP A 12 -5.91 -21.69 -49.63
C ASP A 12 -6.71 -20.96 -48.53
N ASN A 13 -8.01 -20.90 -48.80
CA ASN A 13 -9.07 -20.46 -47.92
C ASN A 13 -9.30 -21.51 -46.84
N GLN A 14 -9.35 -21.13 -45.56
CA GLN A 14 -10.23 -21.79 -44.57
C GLN A 14 -10.44 -20.89 -43.34
N LYS A 15 -11.60 -20.21 -43.32
CA LYS A 15 -12.58 -20.04 -42.21
C LYS A 15 -12.00 -20.10 -40.79
N ILE A 16 -11.88 -19.00 -40.04
CA ILE A 16 -12.95 -18.39 -39.20
C ILE A 16 -14.06 -19.40 -38.87
N ASP A 17 -13.97 -20.04 -37.70
CA ASP A 17 -15.09 -20.51 -36.85
C ASP A 17 -14.51 -21.28 -35.64
N SER A 18 -14.61 -20.73 -34.42
CA SER A 18 -14.59 -21.48 -33.14
C SER A 18 -14.67 -20.51 -31.95
N PHE A 19 -15.76 -19.77 -31.88
CA PHE A 19 -16.28 -19.17 -30.65
C PHE A 19 -17.75 -19.60 -30.58
N ASP A 20 -18.04 -20.85 -30.19
CA ASP A 20 -19.42 -21.26 -29.83
C ASP A 20 -19.58 -22.64 -29.15
N GLU A 21 -18.51 -23.35 -28.78
CA GLU A 21 -18.64 -24.75 -28.37
C GLU A 21 -18.41 -25.02 -26.86
N ILE A 22 -19.08 -24.28 -25.95
CA ILE A 22 -19.20 -24.69 -24.51
C ILE A 22 -20.61 -24.37 -23.92
N ARG A 23 -21.66 -24.20 -24.74
CA ARG A 23 -23.05 -24.09 -24.25
C ARG A 23 -23.96 -25.10 -24.95
N SER A 24 -23.95 -26.34 -24.47
CA SER A 24 -25.14 -27.23 -24.46
C SER A 24 -24.76 -28.66 -24.08
N THR A 25 -24.83 -29.00 -22.80
CA THR A 25 -25.25 -30.34 -22.38
C THR A 25 -26.14 -30.20 -21.14
N SER A 26 -27.43 -30.45 -21.38
CA SER A 26 -28.57 -30.51 -20.45
C SER A 26 -28.31 -31.43 -19.26
N LEU A 27 -28.62 -31.02 -18.02
CA LEU A 27 -29.89 -31.34 -17.33
C LEU A 27 -30.29 -32.82 -17.42
N GLY A 28 -30.05 -33.55 -16.33
CA GLY A 28 -30.66 -34.83 -15.99
C GLY A 28 -30.75 -34.95 -14.46
N SER A 29 -31.95 -35.19 -13.94
CA SER A 29 -32.34 -35.07 -12.53
C SER A 29 -32.45 -36.43 -11.80
N SER A 30 -31.95 -36.42 -10.54
CA SER A 30 -32.37 -37.20 -9.34
C SER A 30 -32.19 -38.74 -9.27
N PRO A 31 -32.24 -39.37 -8.07
CA PRO A 31 -31.98 -38.88 -6.70
C PRO A 31 -31.10 -39.84 -5.83
N GLY A 32 -30.60 -39.34 -4.70
CA GLY A 32 -30.44 -40.15 -3.47
C GLY A 32 -29.08 -40.80 -3.17
N ASN A 33 -28.52 -40.37 -2.03
CA ASN A 33 -27.82 -41.16 -1.01
C ASN A 33 -26.33 -40.86 -0.75
N SER A 34 -26.13 -40.22 0.41
CA SER A 34 -25.12 -40.48 1.45
C SER A 34 -23.62 -40.49 1.12
N ASN A 35 -22.92 -39.59 1.83
CA ASN A 35 -21.62 -39.79 2.48
C ASN A 35 -20.41 -40.16 1.60
N ASN A 36 -19.54 -39.17 1.34
CA ASN A 36 -18.10 -39.26 1.63
C ASN A 36 -17.33 -38.07 1.02
N TRP A 37 -17.25 -36.95 1.74
CA TRP A 37 -16.12 -36.02 1.66
C TRP A 37 -15.99 -35.33 3.03
N GLN A 38 -15.50 -36.09 4.02
CA GLN A 38 -14.92 -35.55 5.25
C GLN A 38 -13.39 -35.48 5.08
N LEU A 39 -12.77 -34.49 5.78
CA LEU A 39 -11.35 -34.07 5.82
C LEU A 39 -11.04 -33.01 4.76
N ILE A 40 -10.86 -31.72 5.09
CA ILE A 40 -9.84 -31.13 5.97
C ILE A 40 -10.46 -30.03 6.87
N GLY A 41 -10.11 -30.04 8.16
CA GLY A 41 -10.87 -29.45 9.26
C GLY A 41 -10.94 -27.92 9.32
N PHE A 42 -12.17 -27.42 9.36
CA PHE A 42 -12.53 -26.16 10.02
C PHE A 42 -13.04 -26.49 11.43
N GLY A 43 -12.38 -25.94 12.44
CA GLY A 43 -12.84 -26.01 13.82
C GLY A 43 -14.16 -25.26 13.99
N SER A 44 -15.21 -26.00 14.29
CA SER A 44 -16.52 -25.51 14.74
C SER A 44 -16.37 -24.70 16.03
N PHE A 45 -16.73 -23.41 16.01
CA PHE A 45 -16.91 -22.62 17.22
C PHE A 45 -18.37 -22.72 17.70
N SER A 46 -18.54 -23.28 18.90
CA SER A 46 -19.81 -23.35 19.63
C SER A 46 -20.18 -21.98 20.25
N PRO A 47 -21.46 -21.67 20.46
CA PRO A 47 -21.88 -20.43 21.11
C PRO A 47 -21.76 -20.56 22.65
N MET A 48 -20.95 -19.71 23.27
CA MET A 48 -20.88 -19.45 24.72
C MET A 48 -20.88 -17.92 24.88
N GLY A 49 -21.54 -17.22 25.79
CA GLY A 49 -22.44 -17.49 26.92
C GLY A 49 -22.88 -16.10 27.42
N LYS A 50 -24.00 -16.00 28.16
CA LYS A 50 -24.71 -14.73 28.45
C LYS A 50 -23.85 -13.59 29.04
N PRO A 51 -24.09 -12.31 28.66
CA PRO A 51 -23.25 -11.14 29.00
C PRO A 51 -23.36 -10.61 30.45
N GLY A 52 -23.91 -11.37 31.39
CA GLY A 52 -24.26 -10.88 32.73
C GLY A 52 -23.17 -10.96 33.80
N GLN A 53 -22.07 -11.67 33.58
CA GLN A 53 -21.08 -11.95 34.65
C GLN A 53 -19.83 -11.05 34.62
N ILE A 54 -19.63 -10.24 33.57
CA ILE A 54 -18.45 -9.35 33.46
C ILE A 54 -18.70 -8.02 34.16
N GLN A 55 -19.96 -7.56 34.23
CA GLN A 55 -20.32 -6.26 34.79
C GLN A 55 -20.08 -6.16 36.31
N THR A 56 -20.15 -7.26 37.05
CA THR A 56 -20.06 -7.26 38.52
C THR A 56 -18.62 -7.13 39.04
N GLN A 57 -17.60 -7.42 38.24
CA GLN A 57 -16.20 -7.27 38.67
C GLN A 57 -15.62 -5.87 38.44
N ILE A 58 -16.27 -5.02 37.64
CA ILE A 58 -15.75 -3.68 37.30
C ILE A 58 -16.02 -2.67 38.43
N ASN A 59 -17.16 -2.78 39.11
CA ASN A 59 -17.58 -1.77 40.10
C ASN A 59 -16.71 -1.73 41.36
N ASP A 60 -16.16 -2.86 41.81
CA ASP A 60 -15.35 -2.92 43.04
C ASP A 60 -13.97 -2.26 42.88
N SER A 61 -13.50 -2.07 41.65
CA SER A 61 -12.16 -1.53 41.37
C SER A 61 -12.08 0.01 41.31
N SER A 62 -13.24 0.68 41.29
CA SER A 62 -13.35 2.14 41.09
C SER A 62 -13.11 2.99 42.35
N THR A 63 -12.98 2.38 43.53
CA THR A 63 -12.95 3.11 44.82
C THR A 63 -11.55 3.43 45.36
N LEU A 64 -10.46 3.09 44.66
CA LEU A 64 -9.09 3.19 45.21
C LEU A 64 -8.08 4.00 44.37
N LEU A 65 -8.49 5.03 43.63
CA LEU A 65 -7.55 5.92 42.92
C LEU A 65 -7.69 7.40 43.31
N GLY A 66 -6.99 7.76 44.39
CA GLY A 66 -6.58 9.13 44.71
C GLY A 66 -5.15 9.45 44.20
N SER A 67 -5.05 10.57 43.48
CA SER A 67 -3.90 11.45 43.19
C SER A 67 -2.45 10.97 43.44
N HIS A 68 -1.65 10.77 42.38
CA HIS A 68 -0.21 11.10 42.35
C HIS A 68 0.32 11.23 40.89
N PRO A 69 1.13 12.27 40.57
CA PRO A 69 1.57 12.59 39.21
C PRO A 69 2.77 11.76 38.70
N GLY A 70 3.11 10.65 39.36
CA GLY A 70 4.20 9.74 38.98
C GLY A 70 3.74 8.43 38.32
N LYS A 71 2.42 8.22 38.13
CA LYS A 71 1.86 6.96 37.61
C LYS A 71 1.72 6.91 36.07
N GLN A 72 1.88 8.02 35.35
CA GLN A 72 1.70 8.04 33.88
C GLN A 72 2.81 7.31 33.11
N SER A 73 4.07 7.37 33.57
CA SER A 73 5.15 6.58 32.96
C SER A 73 5.05 5.08 33.28
N LYS A 74 4.52 4.75 34.47
CA LYS A 74 4.22 3.37 34.87
C LYS A 74 3.00 2.80 34.14
N LEU A 75 2.02 3.64 33.80
CA LEU A 75 0.88 3.27 32.95
C LEU A 75 1.31 2.93 31.53
N HIS A 76 2.29 3.62 30.96
CA HIS A 76 2.80 3.30 29.61
C HIS A 76 3.56 1.97 29.59
N LEU A 77 4.35 1.70 30.64
CA LEU A 77 5.06 0.44 30.81
C LEU A 77 4.13 -0.72 31.16
N GLU A 78 3.11 -0.49 32.02
CA GLU A 78 2.05 -1.47 32.26
C GLU A 78 1.15 -1.66 31.04
N PHE A 79 0.95 -0.67 30.18
CA PHE A 79 0.26 -0.84 28.89
C PHE A 79 1.06 -1.75 27.97
N LEU A 80 2.37 -1.52 27.85
CA LEU A 80 3.27 -2.40 27.11
C LEU A 80 3.30 -3.80 27.73
N HIS A 81 3.30 -3.93 29.06
CA HIS A 81 3.28 -5.20 29.78
C HIS A 81 1.92 -5.92 29.67
N LEU A 82 0.80 -5.23 29.66
CA LEU A 82 -0.54 -5.81 29.47
C LEU A 82 -0.79 -6.19 28.01
N TYR A 83 -0.21 -5.48 27.06
CA TYR A 83 -0.28 -5.83 25.64
C TYR A 83 0.69 -6.96 25.25
N PHE A 84 1.88 -7.02 25.88
CA PHE A 84 2.86 -8.09 25.65
C PHE A 84 2.74 -9.32 26.57
N LEU A 85 1.99 -9.26 27.69
CA LEU A 85 1.86 -10.40 28.62
C LEU A 85 0.42 -10.63 29.12
N GLY A 86 -0.54 -9.75 28.82
CA GLY A 86 -1.92 -9.85 29.32
C GLY A 86 -2.90 -10.63 28.42
N GLY A 87 -2.53 -10.92 27.17
CA GLY A 87 -3.21 -11.92 26.36
C GLY A 87 -2.69 -13.32 26.71
N LYS A 88 -3.54 -14.36 26.69
CA LYS A 88 -3.05 -15.75 26.71
C LYS A 88 -1.85 -15.83 25.74
N PRO A 89 -0.66 -16.32 26.16
CA PRO A 89 0.54 -16.30 25.31
C PRO A 89 0.28 -16.94 23.94
N SER A 90 -0.69 -17.86 23.87
CA SER A 90 -1.21 -18.43 22.63
C SER A 90 -1.73 -17.40 21.61
N LYS A 91 -2.44 -16.34 22.03
CA LYS A 91 -2.97 -15.32 21.12
C LYS A 91 -1.86 -14.45 20.53
N MET A 92 -0.84 -14.14 21.32
CA MET A 92 0.30 -13.37 20.85
C MET A 92 1.14 -14.15 19.85
N ILE A 93 1.41 -15.42 20.14
CA ILE A 93 2.14 -16.29 19.21
C ILE A 93 1.38 -16.41 17.89
N VAL A 94 0.05 -16.58 17.94
CA VAL A 94 -0.79 -16.63 16.74
C VAL A 94 -0.72 -15.32 15.96
N ASN A 95 -0.83 -14.14 16.60
CA ASN A 95 -0.71 -12.86 15.90
C ASN A 95 0.68 -12.65 15.28
N CYS A 96 1.75 -13.07 15.95
CA CYS A 96 3.09 -13.05 15.38
C CYS A 96 3.19 -13.96 14.15
N MET A 97 2.66 -15.19 14.21
CA MET A 97 2.64 -16.10 13.06
C MET A 97 1.87 -15.51 11.87
N VAL A 98 0.67 -14.97 12.12
CA VAL A 98 -0.14 -14.31 11.08
C VAL A 98 0.62 -13.12 10.47
N SER A 99 1.29 -12.31 11.29
CA SER A 99 2.07 -11.17 10.77
C SER A 99 3.24 -11.62 9.88
N VAL A 100 3.91 -12.73 10.21
CA VAL A 100 4.98 -13.30 9.39
C VAL A 100 4.44 -13.82 8.07
N GLU A 101 3.31 -14.51 8.09
CA GLU A 101 2.64 -14.98 6.86
C GLU A 101 2.28 -13.81 5.94
N VAL A 102 1.68 -12.75 6.49
CA VAL A 102 1.36 -11.53 5.74
C VAL A 102 2.61 -10.93 5.10
N LEU A 103 3.73 -10.83 5.83
CA LEU A 103 4.97 -10.29 5.28
C LEU A 103 5.52 -11.16 4.14
N MET A 104 5.44 -12.48 4.26
CA MET A 104 5.86 -13.40 3.19
C MET A 104 5.02 -13.22 1.92
N PHE A 105 3.69 -13.10 2.06
CA PHE A 105 2.81 -12.85 0.93
C PHE A 105 2.98 -11.45 0.35
N ALA A 106 3.27 -10.44 1.17
CA ALA A 106 3.56 -9.08 0.71
C ALA A 106 4.83 -9.02 -0.16
N MET A 107 5.88 -9.74 0.22
CA MET A 107 7.09 -9.85 -0.62
C MET A 107 6.81 -10.53 -1.96
N LEU A 108 5.99 -11.59 -1.93
CA LEU A 108 5.62 -12.31 -3.14
C LEU A 108 4.73 -11.43 -4.05
N SER A 109 3.83 -10.64 -3.49
CA SER A 109 2.94 -9.76 -4.23
C SER A 109 3.70 -8.65 -4.97
N VAL A 110 4.76 -8.11 -4.38
CA VAL A 110 5.66 -7.12 -5.04
C VAL A 110 6.29 -7.68 -6.31
N ALA A 111 6.75 -8.94 -6.27
CA ALA A 111 7.33 -9.58 -7.44
C ALA A 111 6.30 -9.65 -8.58
N PHE A 112 5.08 -10.11 -8.30
CA PHE A 112 4.01 -10.16 -9.32
C PHE A 112 3.51 -8.77 -9.74
N PHE A 113 3.49 -7.80 -8.83
CA PHE A 113 3.10 -6.43 -9.12
C PHE A 113 4.03 -5.80 -10.16
N SER A 114 5.35 -6.01 -10.07
CA SER A 114 6.31 -5.53 -11.07
C SER A 114 6.05 -6.09 -12.48
N LEU A 115 5.59 -7.35 -12.57
CA LEU A 115 5.20 -7.97 -13.84
C LEU A 115 3.88 -7.42 -14.36
N LEU A 116 2.90 -7.24 -13.49
CA LEU A 116 1.61 -6.62 -13.82
C LEU A 116 1.82 -5.22 -14.38
N GLU A 117 2.69 -4.43 -13.74
CA GLU A 117 3.00 -3.07 -14.18
C GLU A 117 3.56 -3.06 -15.62
N ARG A 118 4.53 -3.92 -15.92
CA ARG A 118 5.10 -4.03 -17.28
C ARG A 118 4.10 -4.51 -18.32
N LYS A 119 3.15 -5.37 -17.95
CA LYS A 119 2.09 -5.82 -18.86
C LYS A 119 1.09 -4.71 -19.15
N LEU A 120 0.65 -3.97 -18.12
CA LEU A 120 -0.26 -2.83 -18.30
C LEU A 120 0.38 -1.70 -19.10
N MET A 121 1.66 -1.38 -18.83
CA MET A 121 2.41 -0.41 -19.65
C MET A 121 2.63 -0.90 -21.09
N GLY A 122 2.82 -2.20 -21.30
CA GLY A 122 2.87 -2.77 -22.63
C GLY A 122 1.54 -2.56 -23.37
N PHE A 123 0.43 -2.89 -22.71
CA PHE A 123 -0.91 -2.76 -23.26
C PHE A 123 -1.25 -1.32 -23.64
N SER A 124 -0.97 -0.33 -22.77
CA SER A 124 -1.24 1.08 -23.05
C SER A 124 -0.40 1.63 -24.21
N GLN A 125 0.80 1.08 -24.43
CA GLN A 125 1.70 1.44 -25.53
C GLN A 125 1.50 0.58 -26.78
N LEU A 126 0.45 -0.27 -26.83
CA LEU A 126 0.20 -1.23 -27.91
C LEU A 126 1.40 -2.13 -28.24
N ARG A 127 2.19 -2.50 -27.22
CA ARG A 127 3.30 -3.46 -27.34
C ARG A 127 3.11 -4.64 -26.39
N THR A 128 3.66 -5.79 -26.75
CA THR A 128 3.65 -6.93 -25.84
C THR A 128 4.60 -6.69 -24.67
N GLY A 129 4.11 -6.94 -23.46
CA GLY A 129 4.94 -7.03 -22.26
C GLY A 129 5.88 -8.24 -22.32
N PRO A 130 6.60 -8.57 -21.23
CA PRO A 130 7.53 -9.71 -21.22
C PRO A 130 6.81 -11.04 -21.51
N VAL A 131 7.10 -11.65 -22.67
CA VAL A 131 6.53 -12.94 -23.12
C VAL A 131 7.46 -14.12 -22.83
N LYS A 132 8.77 -14.00 -23.09
CA LYS A 132 9.72 -15.14 -23.10
C LYS A 132 9.95 -15.79 -21.73
N MET A 133 10.30 -15.00 -20.71
CA MET A 133 10.44 -15.52 -19.33
C MET A 133 9.10 -15.52 -18.58
N GLY A 134 8.05 -14.95 -19.20
CA GLY A 134 6.68 -14.88 -18.68
C GLY A 134 6.63 -14.51 -17.20
N VAL A 135 5.96 -15.37 -16.43
CA VAL A 135 5.73 -15.21 -14.98
C VAL A 135 7.02 -15.19 -14.16
N LYS A 136 8.12 -15.80 -14.66
CA LYS A 136 9.40 -15.90 -13.94
C LYS A 136 10.27 -14.65 -14.06
N GLN A 137 9.84 -13.64 -14.83
CA GLN A 137 10.62 -12.42 -15.07
C GLN A 137 11.03 -11.67 -13.78
N PRO A 138 10.15 -11.43 -12.79
CA PRO A 138 10.53 -10.69 -11.59
C PRO A 138 11.64 -11.38 -10.79
N LEU A 139 11.59 -12.71 -10.73
CA LEU A 139 12.60 -13.51 -10.05
C LEU A 139 13.95 -13.45 -10.78
N ALA A 140 13.94 -13.48 -12.13
CA ALA A 140 15.15 -13.32 -12.92
C ALA A 140 15.80 -11.92 -12.72
N ASP A 141 14.98 -10.87 -12.64
CA ASP A 141 15.46 -9.51 -12.43
C ASP A 141 16.05 -9.33 -11.03
N ALA A 142 15.39 -9.87 -9.99
CA ALA A 142 15.91 -9.86 -8.63
C ALA A 142 17.25 -10.60 -8.52
N LEU A 143 17.34 -11.82 -9.06
CA LEU A 143 18.59 -12.60 -9.07
C LEU A 143 19.72 -11.89 -9.82
N LYS A 144 19.40 -11.25 -10.94
CA LYS A 144 20.37 -10.48 -11.73
C LYS A 144 20.95 -9.31 -10.94
N LEU A 145 20.11 -8.55 -10.24
CA LEU A 145 20.56 -7.37 -9.48
C LEU A 145 21.34 -7.77 -8.22
N ILE A 146 20.93 -8.83 -7.53
CA ILE A 146 21.63 -9.35 -6.35
C ILE A 146 22.99 -9.94 -6.73
N GLY A 147 23.09 -10.60 -7.89
CA GLY A 147 24.33 -11.18 -8.42
C GLY A 147 25.32 -10.14 -8.96
N LYS A 148 24.92 -8.87 -9.11
CA LYS A 148 25.79 -7.81 -9.60
C LYS A 148 26.75 -7.36 -8.49
N SER A 149 28.03 -7.21 -8.82
CA SER A 149 29.04 -6.66 -7.90
C SER A 149 28.71 -5.21 -7.54
N GLU A 150 28.84 -4.88 -6.26
CA GLU A 150 28.61 -3.52 -5.77
C GLU A 150 29.90 -2.72 -5.82
N ILE A 151 29.82 -1.53 -6.42
CA ILE A 151 30.91 -0.57 -6.47
C ILE A 151 30.52 0.53 -5.49
N LEU A 152 31.18 0.58 -4.35
CA LEU A 152 31.00 1.66 -3.38
C LEU A 152 31.72 2.91 -3.91
N PRO A 153 31.07 4.08 -3.97
CA PRO A 153 31.73 5.30 -4.37
C PRO A 153 32.82 5.69 -3.36
N GLU A 154 33.91 6.31 -3.84
CA GLU A 154 34.94 6.86 -2.96
C GLU A 154 34.39 8.04 -2.15
N GLY A 155 34.69 8.07 -0.85
CA GLY A 155 34.26 9.15 0.05
C GLY A 155 32.92 8.94 0.77
N VAL A 156 32.18 7.86 0.47
CA VAL A 156 30.92 7.55 1.16
C VAL A 156 31.18 6.81 2.48
N VAL A 157 30.49 7.23 3.54
CA VAL A 157 30.51 6.51 4.83
C VAL A 157 29.74 5.21 4.70
N LYS A 158 30.46 4.07 4.74
CA LYS A 158 29.90 2.74 4.49
C LYS A 158 28.70 2.36 5.36
N SER A 159 28.69 2.74 6.64
CA SER A 159 27.57 2.41 7.55
C SER A 159 26.28 3.06 7.09
N LEU A 160 26.36 4.30 6.64
CA LEU A 160 25.22 5.13 6.31
C LEU A 160 24.68 4.84 4.90
N TYR A 161 25.57 4.45 3.97
CA TYR A 161 25.19 3.89 2.67
C TYR A 161 24.29 2.65 2.79
N TRP A 162 24.56 1.77 3.78
CA TRP A 162 23.73 0.59 4.01
C TRP A 162 22.51 0.86 4.87
N LEU A 163 22.59 1.86 5.75
CA LEU A 163 21.47 2.21 6.61
C LEU A 163 20.31 2.80 5.81
N SER A 164 20.57 3.53 4.72
CA SER A 164 19.50 4.20 3.96
C SER A 164 18.53 3.26 3.24
N PRO A 165 18.94 2.20 2.50
CA PRO A 165 17.97 1.28 1.89
C PRO A 165 17.31 0.40 2.95
N VAL A 166 18.01 0.09 4.05
CA VAL A 166 17.46 -0.72 5.13
C VAL A 166 16.36 0.04 5.86
N THR A 167 16.52 1.35 6.12
CA THR A 167 15.47 2.13 6.79
C THR A 167 14.22 2.27 5.93
N THR A 168 14.33 2.55 4.63
CA THR A 168 13.17 2.60 3.72
C THR A 168 12.44 1.25 3.65
N PHE A 169 13.20 0.16 3.58
CA PHE A 169 12.65 -1.18 3.56
C PHE A 169 11.96 -1.55 4.88
N VAL A 170 12.59 -1.29 6.02
CA VAL A 170 11.99 -1.54 7.34
C VAL A 170 10.71 -0.73 7.51
N SER A 171 10.68 0.55 7.12
CA SER A 171 9.44 1.34 7.18
C SER A 171 8.32 0.72 6.36
N SER A 172 8.62 0.22 5.15
CA SER A 172 7.62 -0.43 4.31
C SER A 172 7.12 -1.76 4.90
N LEU A 173 7.96 -2.50 5.63
CA LEU A 173 7.53 -3.73 6.30
C LEU A 173 6.66 -3.47 7.53
N VAL A 174 6.97 -2.40 8.27
CA VAL A 174 6.14 -1.99 9.40
C VAL A 174 4.71 -1.66 8.92
N PHE A 175 4.55 -1.04 7.75
CA PHE A 175 3.22 -0.80 7.16
C PHE A 175 2.40 -2.10 7.05
N TRP A 176 3.00 -3.13 6.46
CA TRP A 176 2.36 -4.43 6.25
C TRP A 176 2.07 -5.19 7.55
N SER A 177 2.95 -5.07 8.55
CA SER A 177 2.75 -5.71 9.86
C SER A 177 1.48 -5.24 10.57
N LEU A 178 0.98 -4.04 10.24
CA LEU A 178 -0.24 -3.53 10.85
C LEU A 178 -1.51 -4.09 10.23
N THR A 179 -1.51 -4.54 8.97
CA THR A 179 -2.73 -5.02 8.28
C THR A 179 -3.59 -6.02 9.08
N PRO A 180 -3.07 -7.04 9.80
CA PRO A 180 -3.91 -7.95 10.59
C PRO A 180 -4.60 -7.26 11.77
N ILE A 181 -4.01 -6.19 12.31
CA ILE A 181 -4.55 -5.43 13.45
C ILE A 181 -5.85 -4.71 13.06
N TRP A 182 -6.01 -4.39 11.78
CA TRP A 182 -7.11 -3.58 11.26
C TRP A 182 -8.40 -4.38 11.13
N TRP A 183 -8.26 -5.70 10.93
CA TRP A 183 -9.40 -6.60 10.71
C TRP A 183 -9.96 -7.18 12.01
N ASP A 184 -9.12 -7.32 13.05
CA ASP A 184 -9.46 -8.17 14.20
C ASP A 184 -9.29 -7.50 15.58
N SER A 185 -8.97 -6.19 15.66
CA SER A 185 -8.85 -5.49 16.95
C SER A 185 -9.57 -4.14 16.98
N GLY A 186 -10.61 -4.05 17.81
CA GLY A 186 -11.50 -2.88 17.91
C GLY A 186 -10.98 -1.71 18.74
N SER A 187 -9.68 -1.56 18.99
CA SER A 187 -9.21 -0.58 19.98
C SER A 187 -7.84 0.06 19.73
N VAL A 188 -7.25 -0.08 18.55
CA VAL A 188 -6.01 0.64 18.22
C VAL A 188 -6.36 1.87 17.36
N GLU A 189 -5.77 3.02 17.68
CA GLU A 189 -5.84 4.28 16.92
C GLU A 189 -5.13 4.15 15.55
N SER A 190 -5.60 3.22 14.71
CA SER A 190 -4.95 2.81 13.47
C SER A 190 -4.78 3.96 12.48
N MET A 191 -5.69 4.95 12.50
CA MET A 191 -5.60 6.16 11.68
C MET A 191 -4.38 7.01 12.04
N VAL A 192 -4.14 7.20 13.35
CA VAL A 192 -3.03 8.00 13.85
C VAL A 192 -1.72 7.26 13.65
N ILE A 193 -1.71 5.94 13.87
CA ILE A 193 -0.52 5.12 13.61
C ILE A 193 -0.14 5.17 12.13
N LEU A 194 -1.13 5.14 11.22
CA LEU A 194 -0.86 5.29 9.79
C LEU A 194 -0.19 6.63 9.47
N LEU A 195 -0.62 7.73 10.10
CA LEU A 195 0.03 9.03 9.94
C LEU A 195 1.50 9.00 10.37
N ILE A 196 1.75 8.50 11.58
CA ILE A 196 3.12 8.38 12.13
C ILE A 196 4.01 7.57 11.18
N LEU A 197 3.45 6.51 10.59
CA LEU A 197 4.17 5.63 9.70
C LEU A 197 4.54 6.30 8.37
N PHE A 198 3.63 7.05 7.77
CA PHE A 198 3.96 7.85 6.59
C PHE A 198 5.07 8.85 6.90
N SER A 199 5.03 9.55 8.04
CA SER A 199 6.10 10.45 8.48
C SER A 199 7.46 9.75 8.62
N VAL A 200 7.49 8.53 9.14
CA VAL A 200 8.74 7.78 9.37
C VAL A 200 9.40 7.34 8.05
N SER A 201 8.62 7.12 6.99
CA SER A 201 9.14 6.63 5.71
C SER A 201 10.09 7.62 5.01
N ILE A 202 9.90 8.92 5.23
CA ILE A 202 10.67 10.02 4.64
C ILE A 202 12.14 9.99 5.09
N TYR A 203 12.39 9.56 6.33
CA TYR A 203 13.74 9.55 6.89
C TYR A 203 14.69 8.66 6.10
N GLY A 204 14.21 7.58 5.50
CA GLY A 204 15.05 6.74 4.65
C GLY A 204 15.59 7.50 3.44
N VAL A 205 14.75 8.32 2.80
CA VAL A 205 15.16 9.19 1.68
C VAL A 205 16.13 10.28 2.15
N ILE A 206 15.86 10.94 3.29
CA ILE A 206 16.76 11.97 3.84
C ILE A 206 18.18 11.43 4.06
N ILE A 207 18.27 10.21 4.62
CA ILE A 207 19.54 9.54 4.86
C ILE A 207 20.26 9.34 3.52
N THR A 208 19.61 8.86 2.45
CA THR A 208 20.26 8.71 1.13
C THR A 208 20.94 9.99 0.63
N GLY A 209 20.27 11.14 0.75
CA GLY A 209 20.80 12.42 0.27
C GLY A 209 21.99 12.93 1.09
N TRP A 210 21.97 12.76 2.41
CA TRP A 210 23.02 13.30 3.28
C TRP A 210 24.37 12.58 3.10
N PHE A 211 24.38 11.29 2.79
CA PHE A 211 25.63 10.55 2.55
C PHE A 211 26.14 10.65 1.13
N SER A 212 25.28 11.07 0.21
CA SER A 212 25.63 11.09 -1.20
C SER A 212 26.69 12.15 -1.50
N VAL A 213 27.73 11.74 -2.23
CA VAL A 213 28.85 12.62 -2.62
C VAL A 213 28.50 13.43 -3.86
N SER A 214 27.58 12.93 -4.68
CA SER A 214 27.13 13.58 -5.90
C SER A 214 26.14 14.72 -5.60
N LYS A 215 26.39 15.89 -6.21
CA LYS A 215 25.50 17.04 -6.11
C LYS A 215 24.08 16.74 -6.63
N PHE A 216 23.96 15.85 -7.62
CA PHE A 216 22.68 15.47 -8.20
C PHE A 216 21.81 14.66 -7.23
N SER A 217 22.40 13.73 -6.49
CA SER A 217 21.67 12.97 -5.46
C SER A 217 21.19 13.87 -4.33
N LEU A 218 22.02 14.82 -3.88
CA LEU A 218 21.61 15.80 -2.86
C LEU A 218 20.42 16.67 -3.33
N ILE A 219 20.44 17.14 -4.58
CA ILE A 219 19.33 17.93 -5.15
C ILE A 219 18.07 17.07 -5.37
N GLY A 220 18.22 15.81 -5.77
CA GLY A 220 17.11 14.88 -5.91
C GLY A 220 16.44 14.56 -4.58
N CYS A 221 17.24 14.31 -3.55
CA CYS A 221 16.76 14.10 -2.19
C CYS A 221 16.02 15.33 -1.64
N SER A 222 16.56 16.54 -1.81
CA SER A 222 15.90 17.74 -1.28
C SER A 222 14.53 18.00 -1.94
N ARG A 223 14.41 17.72 -3.24
CA ARG A 223 13.12 17.75 -3.95
C ARG A 223 12.15 16.69 -3.42
N ALA A 224 12.59 15.43 -3.31
CA ALA A 224 11.78 14.33 -2.79
C ALA A 224 11.22 14.62 -1.39
N VAL A 225 12.09 15.11 -0.49
CA VAL A 225 11.75 15.44 0.89
C VAL A 225 10.75 16.61 0.95
N SER A 226 10.99 17.67 0.19
CA SER A 226 10.07 18.82 0.15
C SER A 226 8.68 18.46 -0.38
N GLN A 227 8.61 17.54 -1.35
CA GLN A 227 7.37 17.02 -1.90
C GLN A 227 6.62 16.20 -0.86
N SER A 228 7.26 15.17 -0.30
CA SER A 228 6.65 14.29 0.69
C SER A 228 6.13 15.07 1.92
N ILE A 229 6.93 15.99 2.49
CA ILE A 229 6.47 16.82 3.63
C ILE A 229 5.22 17.65 3.26
N SER A 230 5.16 18.19 2.04
CA SER A 230 4.00 18.97 1.61
C SER A 230 2.75 18.08 1.52
N TYR A 231 2.85 16.94 0.85
CA TYR A 231 1.71 16.05 0.65
C TYR A 231 1.30 15.28 1.91
N GLU A 232 2.20 15.11 2.87
CA GLU A 232 1.90 14.62 4.21
C GLU A 232 0.87 15.51 4.92
N VAL A 233 1.02 16.85 4.84
CA VAL A 233 0.01 17.79 5.39
C VAL A 233 -1.35 17.56 4.72
N GLY A 234 -1.39 17.32 3.40
CA GLY A 234 -2.63 16.99 2.71
C GLY A 234 -3.26 15.68 3.20
N LEU A 235 -2.44 14.66 3.43
CA LEU A 235 -2.88 13.35 3.94
C LEU A 235 -3.39 13.45 5.38
N THR A 236 -2.78 14.30 6.23
CA THR A 236 -3.30 14.58 7.58
C THR A 236 -4.69 15.19 7.54
N LEU A 237 -4.94 16.17 6.67
CA LEU A 237 -6.26 16.79 6.49
C LEU A 237 -7.30 15.80 5.97
N ILE A 238 -6.90 14.95 5.03
CA ILE A 238 -7.78 13.89 4.54
C ILE A 238 -8.18 12.95 5.69
N ILE A 239 -7.22 12.50 6.51
CA ILE A 239 -7.51 11.60 7.63
C ILE A 239 -8.35 12.30 8.70
N THR A 240 -8.16 13.58 8.98
CA THR A 240 -9.03 14.31 9.91
C THR A 240 -10.47 14.41 9.40
N SER A 241 -10.69 14.57 8.09
CA SER A 241 -12.05 14.51 7.53
C SER A 241 -12.70 13.12 7.68
N LEU A 242 -11.91 12.05 7.59
CA LEU A 242 -12.39 10.68 7.84
C LEU A 242 -12.72 10.46 9.32
N ILE A 243 -11.89 10.98 10.22
CA ILE A 243 -12.15 10.92 11.66
C ILE A 243 -13.42 11.70 12.01
N GLY A 244 -13.61 12.89 11.44
CA GLY A 244 -14.81 13.70 11.67
C GLY A 244 -16.10 13.00 11.23
N SER A 245 -16.05 12.35 10.06
CA SER A 245 -17.22 11.68 9.48
C SER A 245 -17.65 10.39 10.18
N PHE A 246 -16.70 9.57 10.63
CA PHE A 246 -17.02 8.32 11.33
C PHE A 246 -17.00 8.47 12.85
N SER A 247 -16.51 9.58 13.39
CA SER A 247 -16.29 9.83 14.82
C SER A 247 -15.42 8.76 15.51
N THR A 248 -14.54 8.09 14.75
CA THR A 248 -13.71 6.97 15.22
C THR A 248 -12.26 7.12 14.77
N LEU A 249 -11.32 6.74 15.64
CA LEU A 249 -9.88 6.70 15.34
C LEU A 249 -9.41 5.33 14.81
N SER A 250 -10.27 4.32 14.90
CA SER A 250 -10.02 2.97 14.39
C SER A 250 -10.55 2.80 12.96
N MET A 251 -9.91 1.92 12.20
CA MET A 251 -10.30 1.56 10.83
C MET A 251 -11.45 0.55 10.80
N SER A 252 -11.58 -0.31 11.82
CA SER A 252 -12.59 -1.38 11.83
C SER A 252 -14.05 -0.89 11.72
N PRO A 253 -14.47 0.21 12.39
CA PRO A 253 -15.84 0.71 12.24
C PRO A 253 -16.15 1.16 10.81
N ILE A 254 -15.16 1.73 10.10
CA ILE A 254 -15.30 2.17 8.72
C ILE A 254 -15.57 0.99 7.78
N LEU A 255 -14.88 -0.14 7.98
CA LEU A 255 -15.20 -1.36 7.22
C LEU A 255 -16.60 -1.87 7.54
N THR A 256 -16.98 -1.89 8.81
CA THR A 256 -18.31 -2.39 9.19
C THR A 256 -19.44 -1.51 8.64
N SER A 257 -19.26 -0.19 8.58
CA SER A 257 -20.25 0.73 8.01
C SER A 257 -20.40 0.52 6.50
N GLN A 258 -19.31 0.24 5.79
CA GLN A 258 -19.34 -0.04 4.36
C GLN A 258 -19.94 -1.41 4.02
N MET A 259 -19.85 -2.38 4.95
CA MET A 259 -20.47 -3.71 4.76
C MET A 259 -21.99 -3.68 4.87
N ILE A 260 -22.53 -2.79 5.72
CA ILE A 260 -23.97 -2.65 5.97
C ILE A 260 -24.59 -1.62 5.02
N GLY A 261 -23.83 -0.58 4.66
CA GLY A 261 -24.30 0.58 3.92
C GLY A 261 -23.74 0.73 2.51
N VAL A 262 -23.78 1.97 2.03
CA VAL A 262 -23.23 2.39 0.73
C VAL A 262 -21.71 2.55 0.85
N TRP A 263 -20.96 2.24 -0.21
CA TRP A 263 -19.53 2.48 -0.25
C TRP A 263 -19.20 3.96 -0.06
N ASN A 264 -18.13 4.25 0.67
CA ASN A 264 -17.74 5.63 1.01
C ASN A 264 -17.39 6.50 -0.22
N ILE A 265 -17.22 5.89 -1.40
CA ILE A 265 -17.12 6.62 -2.67
C ILE A 265 -18.31 7.55 -2.88
N PHE A 266 -19.53 7.15 -2.52
CA PHE A 266 -20.71 7.98 -2.78
C PHE A 266 -20.83 9.19 -1.84
N PRO A 267 -20.77 9.04 -0.50
CA PRO A 267 -20.84 10.19 0.40
C PRO A 267 -19.57 11.05 0.37
N MET A 268 -18.40 10.48 0.07
CA MET A 268 -17.10 11.17 0.13
C MET A 268 -16.36 11.15 -1.21
N GLY A 269 -17.10 11.21 -2.32
CA GLY A 269 -16.52 11.07 -3.65
C GLY A 269 -15.44 12.08 -3.99
N LEU A 270 -15.50 13.29 -3.42
CA LEU A 270 -14.46 14.32 -3.58
C LEU A 270 -13.17 14.00 -2.81
N LEU A 271 -13.26 13.23 -1.73
CA LEU A 271 -12.10 12.85 -0.94
C LEU A 271 -11.24 11.81 -1.69
N LEU A 272 -11.87 10.89 -2.41
CA LEU A 272 -11.16 9.83 -3.17
C LEU A 272 -10.08 10.37 -4.12
N PRO A 273 -10.35 11.26 -5.09
CA PRO A 273 -9.31 11.76 -5.98
C PRO A 273 -8.22 12.52 -5.22
N LEU A 274 -8.55 13.25 -4.15
CA LEU A 274 -7.57 13.92 -3.31
C LEU A 274 -6.65 12.92 -2.61
N THR A 275 -7.20 11.82 -2.09
CA THR A 275 -6.42 10.74 -1.49
C THR A 275 -5.50 10.07 -2.51
N LEU A 276 -5.98 9.82 -3.73
CA LEU A 276 -5.17 9.22 -4.78
C LEU A 276 -4.01 10.14 -5.19
N PHE A 277 -4.26 11.44 -5.38
CA PHE A 277 -3.20 12.39 -5.74
C PHE A 277 -2.17 12.57 -4.62
N THR A 278 -2.62 12.68 -3.37
CA THR A 278 -1.71 12.85 -2.22
C THR A 278 -0.85 11.60 -2.00
N ILE A 279 -1.43 10.40 -2.09
CA ILE A 279 -0.69 9.14 -1.95
C ILE A 279 0.29 8.91 -3.11
N LEU A 280 -0.10 9.24 -4.35
CA LEU A 280 0.81 9.14 -5.50
C LEU A 280 2.00 10.09 -5.37
N ALA A 281 1.77 11.29 -4.85
CA ALA A 281 2.82 12.27 -4.61
C ALA A 281 3.73 11.87 -3.44
N GLU A 282 3.18 11.30 -2.37
CA GLU A 282 3.96 10.80 -1.22
C GLU A 282 4.92 9.68 -1.62
N LEU A 283 4.46 8.76 -2.47
CA LEU A 283 5.27 7.64 -2.96
C LEU A 283 6.18 8.01 -4.13
N ASN A 284 6.31 9.30 -4.44
CA ASN A 284 7.10 9.83 -5.56
C ASN A 284 6.83 9.10 -6.89
N ARG A 285 5.60 8.64 -7.12
CA ARG A 285 5.26 7.87 -8.32
C ARG A 285 4.84 8.79 -9.45
N SER A 286 5.22 8.44 -10.67
CA SER A 286 4.83 9.15 -11.89
C SER A 286 3.30 9.33 -11.92
N PRO A 287 2.79 10.57 -12.10
CA PRO A 287 3.43 11.75 -12.69
C PRO A 287 4.30 12.61 -11.76
N PHE A 288 4.33 12.32 -10.45
CA PHE A 288 5.09 13.05 -9.42
C PHE A 288 6.49 12.48 -9.15
N ASP A 289 6.98 11.68 -10.09
CA ASP A 289 8.32 11.09 -10.10
C ASP A 289 9.36 12.12 -10.60
N LEU A 290 9.55 13.15 -9.79
CA LEU A 290 10.46 14.28 -10.02
C LEU A 290 11.82 14.08 -9.37
N ALA A 291 11.83 13.34 -8.26
CA ALA A 291 13.03 13.01 -7.52
C ALA A 291 13.96 12.11 -8.34
N GLU A 292 13.43 11.19 -9.16
CA GLU A 292 14.21 10.22 -9.94
C GLU A 292 14.34 10.59 -11.43
N GLY A 293 13.93 11.81 -11.81
CA GLY A 293 13.87 12.22 -13.22
C GLY A 293 15.23 12.10 -13.93
N GLU A 294 15.39 11.07 -14.78
CA GLU A 294 16.64 10.80 -15.52
C GLU A 294 17.11 11.99 -16.36
N SER A 295 16.17 12.76 -16.93
CA SER A 295 16.45 13.91 -17.78
C SER A 295 17.05 15.11 -17.03
N GLU A 296 16.88 15.19 -15.71
CA GLU A 296 17.34 16.31 -14.89
C GLU A 296 18.40 15.91 -13.86
N LEU A 297 18.30 14.70 -13.30
CA LEU A 297 19.07 14.25 -12.14
C LEU A 297 19.73 12.88 -12.33
N VAL A 298 19.75 12.32 -13.55
CA VAL A 298 20.48 11.07 -13.87
C VAL A 298 20.06 9.87 -12.98
N SER A 299 18.83 9.89 -12.43
CA SER A 299 18.19 8.96 -11.45
C SER A 299 18.04 9.45 -10.00
N GLY A 300 18.41 10.70 -9.67
CA GLY A 300 18.04 11.30 -8.39
C GLY A 300 18.81 10.77 -7.17
N PHE A 301 18.10 10.40 -6.10
CA PHE A 301 18.71 9.89 -4.87
C PHE A 301 19.18 8.42 -5.00
N THR A 302 18.80 7.72 -6.08
CA THR A 302 19.22 6.33 -6.30
C THR A 302 20.52 6.17 -7.10
N VAL A 303 21.08 7.29 -7.62
CA VAL A 303 22.25 7.32 -8.53
C VAL A 303 23.46 6.56 -8.00
N GLU A 304 23.69 6.62 -6.69
CA GLU A 304 24.90 6.07 -6.07
C GLU A 304 24.77 4.61 -5.65
N PHE A 305 23.55 4.05 -5.67
CA PHE A 305 23.35 2.67 -5.23
C PHE A 305 23.74 1.67 -6.33
N GLY A 306 24.54 0.68 -5.92
CA GLY A 306 24.80 -0.52 -6.69
C GLY A 306 23.59 -1.45 -6.79
N GLY A 307 23.77 -2.62 -7.41
CA GLY A 307 22.69 -3.56 -7.70
C GLY A 307 21.85 -3.98 -6.48
N LYS A 308 22.47 -4.31 -5.34
CA LYS A 308 21.71 -4.78 -4.17
C LYS A 308 21.03 -3.64 -3.42
N GLY A 309 21.73 -2.53 -3.18
CA GLY A 309 21.15 -1.31 -2.60
C GLY A 309 19.92 -0.81 -3.37
N TYR A 310 20.03 -0.73 -4.71
CA TYR A 310 18.90 -0.36 -5.57
C TYR A 310 17.73 -1.34 -5.46
N THR A 311 18.00 -2.65 -5.38
CA THR A 311 16.95 -3.67 -5.25
C THR A 311 16.14 -3.49 -3.97
N ILE A 312 16.79 -3.14 -2.86
CA ILE A 312 16.13 -2.93 -1.56
C ILE A 312 15.22 -1.69 -1.62
N VAL A 313 15.70 -0.58 -2.17
CA VAL A 313 14.89 0.63 -2.35
C VAL A 313 13.70 0.36 -3.28
N PHE A 314 13.93 -0.31 -4.41
CA PHE A 314 12.87 -0.70 -5.35
C PHE A 314 11.81 -1.59 -4.70
N MET A 315 12.21 -2.57 -3.87
CA MET A 315 11.25 -3.38 -3.13
C MET A 315 10.46 -2.55 -2.13
N ALA A 316 11.12 -1.66 -1.38
CA ALA A 316 10.49 -0.81 -0.37
C ALA A 316 9.39 0.09 -0.96
N GLU A 317 9.67 0.76 -2.08
CA GLU A 317 8.70 1.65 -2.74
C GLU A 317 7.49 0.89 -3.27
N ASN A 318 7.70 -0.28 -3.87
CA ASN A 318 6.60 -1.11 -4.36
C ASN A 318 5.78 -1.73 -3.21
N LEU A 319 6.42 -2.09 -2.08
CA LEU A 319 5.72 -2.51 -0.86
C LEU A 319 4.83 -1.39 -0.33
N ALA A 320 5.35 -0.16 -0.26
CA ALA A 320 4.60 1.01 0.20
C ALA A 320 3.44 1.36 -0.75
N LEU A 321 3.63 1.21 -2.07
CA LEU A 321 2.59 1.41 -3.07
C LEU A 321 1.46 0.38 -2.98
N LEU A 322 1.81 -0.89 -2.79
CA LEU A 322 0.79 -1.92 -2.58
C LEU A 322 0.03 -1.67 -1.26
N PHE A 323 0.72 -1.30 -0.18
CA PHE A 323 0.08 -0.97 1.08
C PHE A 323 -0.86 0.23 0.96
N SER A 324 -0.43 1.30 0.29
CA SER A 324 -1.28 2.48 0.13
C SER A 324 -2.53 2.19 -0.71
N SER A 325 -2.45 1.30 -1.70
CA SER A 325 -3.62 0.83 -2.46
C SER A 325 -4.61 0.07 -1.57
N LEU A 326 -4.12 -0.70 -0.60
CA LEU A 326 -4.93 -1.38 0.41
C LEU A 326 -5.63 -0.35 1.32
N VAL A 327 -4.90 0.66 1.81
CA VAL A 327 -5.47 1.72 2.66
C VAL A 327 -6.62 2.43 1.95
N VAL A 328 -6.43 2.88 0.72
CA VAL A 328 -7.50 3.55 -0.05
C VAL A 328 -8.67 2.59 -0.31
N GLY A 329 -8.39 1.30 -0.57
CA GLY A 329 -9.41 0.29 -0.80
C GLY A 329 -10.27 0.02 0.44
N VAL A 330 -9.64 0.01 1.61
CA VAL A 330 -10.32 -0.07 2.91
C VAL A 330 -11.16 1.18 3.16
N VAL A 331 -10.58 2.37 2.99
CA VAL A 331 -11.27 3.63 3.31
C VAL A 331 -12.46 3.92 2.39
N PHE A 332 -12.38 3.55 1.10
CA PHE A 332 -13.40 3.92 0.12
C PHE A 332 -14.26 2.77 -0.42
N MET A 333 -13.69 1.56 -0.57
CA MET A 333 -14.27 0.45 -1.33
C MET A 333 -14.55 -0.81 -0.49
N SER A 334 -14.90 -0.65 0.79
CA SER A 334 -15.28 -1.76 1.68
C SER A 334 -14.17 -2.76 2.01
N GLY A 335 -12.92 -2.54 1.58
CA GLY A 335 -11.81 -3.47 1.82
C GLY A 335 -11.98 -4.87 1.19
N ARG A 336 -12.97 -5.09 0.32
CA ARG A 336 -13.11 -6.36 -0.42
C ARG A 336 -11.93 -6.55 -1.36
N GLU A 337 -11.61 -7.81 -1.69
CA GLU A 337 -10.49 -8.17 -2.59
C GLU A 337 -10.49 -7.39 -3.91
N ILE A 338 -11.68 -7.01 -4.40
CA ILE A 338 -11.82 -6.29 -5.66
C ILE A 338 -11.41 -4.81 -5.52
N GLY A 339 -11.72 -4.17 -4.40
CA GLY A 339 -11.54 -2.72 -4.23
C GLY A 339 -10.08 -2.29 -4.27
N TRP A 340 -9.22 -2.97 -3.50
CA TRP A 340 -7.79 -2.67 -3.48
C TRP A 340 -7.11 -3.01 -4.81
N VAL A 341 -7.51 -4.09 -5.49
CA VAL A 341 -6.99 -4.44 -6.82
C VAL A 341 -7.35 -3.38 -7.87
N VAL A 342 -8.57 -2.83 -7.83
CA VAL A 342 -8.97 -1.73 -8.72
C VAL A 342 -8.10 -0.50 -8.49
N ILE A 343 -7.84 -0.12 -7.23
CA ILE A 343 -6.99 1.03 -6.92
C ILE A 343 -5.54 0.80 -7.36
N MET A 344 -5.02 -0.41 -7.12
CA MET A 344 -3.70 -0.81 -7.59
C MET A 344 -3.57 -0.67 -9.11
N ILE A 345 -4.57 -1.16 -9.87
CA ILE A 345 -4.60 -1.00 -11.34
C ILE A 345 -4.70 0.47 -11.72
N MET A 346 -5.51 1.26 -11.00
CA MET A 346 -5.64 2.71 -11.23
C MET A 346 -4.30 3.44 -11.05
N PHE A 347 -3.51 3.11 -10.02
CA PHE A 347 -2.17 3.69 -9.85
C PHE A 347 -1.25 3.41 -11.05
N VAL A 348 -1.28 2.19 -11.60
CA VAL A 348 -0.51 1.85 -12.79
C VAL A 348 -1.05 2.56 -14.05
N MET A 349 -2.37 2.68 -14.18
CA MET A 349 -2.99 3.37 -15.31
C MET A 349 -2.68 4.87 -15.32
N VAL A 350 -2.68 5.51 -14.14
CA VAL A 350 -2.31 6.92 -13.99
C VAL A 350 -0.90 7.18 -14.50
N ARG A 351 0.05 6.28 -14.20
CA ARG A 351 1.41 6.33 -14.74
C ARG A 351 1.46 6.26 -16.27
N CYS A 352 0.55 5.51 -16.89
CA CYS A 352 0.51 5.36 -18.35
C CYS A 352 -0.11 6.57 -19.07
N GLN A 353 -1.01 7.30 -18.41
CA GLN A 353 -1.85 8.31 -19.06
C GLN A 353 -1.39 9.74 -18.79
N LEU A 354 -0.86 10.04 -17.61
CA LEU A 354 -0.52 11.40 -17.22
C LEU A 354 0.93 11.77 -17.59
N PRO A 355 1.15 12.96 -18.17
CA PRO A 355 2.50 13.47 -18.40
C PRO A 355 3.18 13.82 -17.08
N ARG A 356 4.51 13.73 -17.05
CA ARG A 356 5.33 14.20 -15.92
C ARG A 356 5.13 15.70 -15.70
N LEU A 357 4.89 16.09 -14.46
CA LEU A 357 4.77 17.49 -14.04
C LEU A 357 6.12 18.01 -13.56
N ARG A 358 6.42 19.29 -13.80
CA ARG A 358 7.62 19.96 -13.28
C ARG A 358 7.46 20.26 -11.78
N PHE A 359 8.56 20.25 -11.04
CA PHE A 359 8.60 20.49 -9.59
C PHE A 359 7.82 21.73 -9.15
N ASP A 360 8.07 22.88 -9.79
CA ASP A 360 7.36 24.13 -9.46
C ASP A 360 5.83 23.98 -9.56
N LYS A 361 5.34 23.29 -10.60
CA LYS A 361 3.91 23.06 -10.81
C LYS A 361 3.31 22.08 -9.81
N VAL A 362 4.10 21.11 -9.33
CA VAL A 362 3.67 20.15 -8.31
C VAL A 362 3.50 20.85 -6.97
N MET A 363 4.46 21.69 -6.60
CA MET A 363 4.38 22.49 -5.38
C MET A 363 3.23 23.50 -5.46
N ASP A 364 3.08 24.21 -6.57
CA ASP A 364 1.96 25.14 -6.79
C ASP A 364 0.60 24.43 -6.73
N LEU A 365 0.50 23.23 -7.33
CA LEU A 365 -0.72 22.42 -7.29
C LEU A 365 -1.12 22.11 -5.85
N PHE A 366 -0.16 21.72 -5.01
CA PHE A 366 -0.44 21.42 -3.61
C PHE A 366 -0.87 22.67 -2.83
N TRP A 367 0.01 23.67 -2.78
CA TRP A 367 -0.17 24.84 -1.91
C TRP A 367 -1.33 25.74 -2.33
N VAL A 368 -1.56 25.90 -3.64
CA VAL A 368 -2.60 26.82 -4.14
C VAL A 368 -3.94 26.13 -4.32
N LYS A 369 -3.97 24.83 -4.69
CA LYS A 369 -5.22 24.15 -5.07
C LYS A 369 -5.63 23.05 -4.10
N ILE A 370 -4.76 22.08 -3.84
CA ILE A 370 -5.11 20.90 -3.02
C ILE A 370 -5.32 21.29 -1.56
N LEU A 371 -4.45 22.13 -0.99
CA LEU A 371 -4.53 22.50 0.43
C LEU A 371 -5.80 23.29 0.76
N PRO A 372 -6.19 24.35 0.03
CA PRO A 372 -7.48 25.02 0.28
C PRO A 372 -8.68 24.11 0.06
N LEU A 373 -8.62 23.23 -0.96
CA LEU A 373 -9.70 22.30 -1.26
C LEU A 373 -9.88 21.24 -0.16
N THR A 374 -8.78 20.64 0.31
CA THR A 374 -8.83 19.67 1.42
C THR A 374 -9.31 20.33 2.72
N LEU A 375 -8.86 21.56 3.01
CA LEU A 375 -9.36 22.32 4.15
C LEU A 375 -10.88 22.59 4.08
N THR A 376 -11.38 23.07 2.96
CA THR A 376 -12.83 23.31 2.80
C THR A 376 -13.64 22.03 2.98
N ILE A 377 -13.18 20.90 2.43
CA ILE A 377 -13.82 19.60 2.63
C ILE A 377 -13.78 19.19 4.10
N THR A 378 -12.65 19.32 4.79
CA THR A 378 -12.56 18.98 6.22
C THR A 378 -13.56 19.78 7.05
N LEU A 379 -13.67 21.09 6.81
CA LEU A 379 -14.63 21.95 7.51
C LEU A 379 -16.07 21.52 7.23
N ILE A 380 -16.41 21.24 5.96
CA ILE A 380 -17.74 20.75 5.58
C ILE A 380 -18.05 19.41 6.29
N THR A 381 -17.11 18.47 6.31
CA THR A 381 -17.31 17.17 7.00
C THR A 381 -17.52 17.33 8.49
N LEU A 382 -16.81 18.27 9.14
CA LEU A 382 -16.97 18.55 10.58
C LEU A 382 -18.31 19.25 10.88
N ILE A 383 -18.80 20.10 9.98
CA ILE A 383 -20.10 20.76 10.15
C ILE A 383 -21.25 19.76 9.95
N LEU A 384 -21.14 18.84 8.99
CA LEU A 384 -22.20 17.86 8.70
C LEU A 384 -22.34 16.78 9.79
N THR A 385 -21.35 16.62 10.65
CA THR A 385 -21.27 15.55 11.65
C THR A 385 -21.64 16.02 13.06
N ASN A 386 -21.58 17.33 13.32
CA ASN A 386 -22.17 17.98 14.49
C ASN A 386 -23.64 18.30 14.22
#